data_AF-A0A5J5S2I5-F1
#
_entry.id   AF-A0A5J5S2I5-F1
#
_cell.length_a   1.000
_cell.length_b   1.000
_cell.length_c   1.000
_cell.angle_alpha   90.00
_cell.angle_beta   90.00
_cell.angle_gamma   90.00
#
_symmetry.space_group_name_H-M   'P 1'
#
loop_
_entity.id
_entity.type
_entity.pdbx_description
1 polymer ?
#
loop_
_entity_poly.entity_id
_entity_poly.type
_entity_poly.pdbx_seq_one_letter_code
_entity_poly.pdbx_strand_id
1 'polypeptide(L)'
;MYQRSGSSSCTKGPGPVIPVTPLLSFLVRVQETALQTYGKSNFDPKHYVDLSLKSNLSTTVEAFDKLPKTENGSVSVKDFEGFIGKYFNDAGDDVVYAEPVDFVPEPHGFLPKVENPEVRGWALEVHALWKNFSRKVSSSVLHDPELHTLLPLPRPVIIPGSRFTGVYYWDSYWVIRGLLASKMYETAKAIVTNLIFMLDTYGHVLNGARAYYTNRSQPPLLSAMDIGIQVELFMFTLFG
;
A
#
# COMPACT_ATOMS: atom_id res chain seq x y z
N MET A 1 42.18 1.77 -23.11
CA MET A 1 42.48 0.36 -22.78
C MET A 1 42.32 0.16 -21.29
N TYR A 2 41.21 -0.45 -20.85
CA TYR A 2 41.13 -1.17 -19.59
C TYR A 2 40.07 -2.25 -19.79
N GLN A 3 40.53 -3.46 -20.15
CA GLN A 3 39.71 -4.66 -20.10
C GLN A 3 39.60 -5.10 -18.64
N ARG A 4 38.38 -5.30 -18.16
CA ARG A 4 38.12 -6.24 -17.07
C ARG A 4 37.22 -7.34 -17.61
N SER A 5 37.86 -8.44 -17.95
CA SER A 5 37.24 -9.76 -18.04
C SER A 5 36.77 -10.17 -16.64
N GLY A 6 35.46 -10.32 -16.47
CA GLY A 6 34.85 -10.96 -15.32
C GLY A 6 33.67 -11.76 -15.83
N SER A 7 33.84 -13.08 -15.95
CA SER A 7 32.73 -14.00 -16.21
C SER A 7 31.72 -13.87 -15.08
N SER A 8 30.56 -13.26 -15.34
CA SER A 8 29.45 -13.30 -14.40
C SER A 8 28.89 -14.72 -14.39
N SER A 9 29.40 -15.53 -13.46
CA SER A 9 28.74 -16.76 -13.06
C SER A 9 27.35 -16.38 -12.56
N CYS A 10 26.30 -16.73 -13.30
CA CYS A 10 24.94 -16.70 -12.81
C CYS A 10 24.84 -17.72 -11.66
N THR A 11 25.09 -17.26 -10.44
CA THR A 11 24.75 -18.00 -9.23
C THR A 11 23.25 -18.23 -9.25
N LYS A 12 22.84 -19.49 -9.40
CA LYS A 12 21.47 -19.97 -9.13
C LYS A 12 21.21 -19.87 -7.63
N GLY A 13 21.05 -18.65 -7.12
CA GLY A 13 20.37 -18.43 -5.85
C GLY A 13 18.91 -18.86 -5.97
N PRO A 14 18.19 -19.08 -4.85
CA PRO A 14 16.74 -19.11 -4.94
C PRO A 14 16.32 -17.82 -5.65
N GLY A 15 15.43 -17.91 -6.65
CA GLY A 15 14.91 -16.71 -7.30
C GLY A 15 14.37 -15.71 -6.26
N PRO A 16 14.04 -14.47 -6.64
CA PRO A 16 13.68 -13.39 -5.71
C PRO A 16 12.36 -13.61 -4.92
N VAL A 17 11.82 -14.83 -4.93
CA VAL A 17 10.60 -15.19 -4.20
C VAL A 17 10.92 -15.17 -2.71
N ILE A 18 10.51 -14.09 -2.06
CA ILE A 18 10.54 -13.99 -0.60
C ILE A 18 9.57 -15.03 -0.03
N PRO A 19 10.03 -15.88 0.92
CA PRO A 19 9.17 -16.84 1.58
C PRO A 19 7.94 -16.19 2.23
N VAL A 20 6.82 -16.91 2.21
CA VAL A 20 5.60 -16.51 2.92
C VAL A 20 5.94 -16.33 4.41
N THR A 21 5.58 -15.17 4.97
CA THR A 21 5.84 -14.91 6.39
C THR A 21 4.98 -15.80 7.28
N PRO A 22 5.46 -16.20 8.48
CA PRO A 22 4.64 -16.97 9.42
C PRO A 22 3.31 -16.28 9.76
N LEU A 23 3.32 -14.95 9.84
CA LEU A 23 2.11 -14.14 10.01
C LEU A 23 1.13 -14.36 8.85
N LEU A 24 1.59 -14.28 7.60
CA LEU A 24 0.71 -14.44 6.44
C LEU A 24 0.09 -15.84 6.40
N SER A 25 0.86 -16.89 6.68
CA SER A 25 0.32 -18.26 6.80
C SER A 25 -0.75 -18.36 7.88
N PHE A 26 -0.58 -17.66 9.00
CA PHE A 26 -1.56 -17.62 10.07
C PHE A 26 -2.82 -16.82 9.69
N LEU A 27 -2.68 -15.65 9.06
CA LEU A 27 -3.82 -14.84 8.62
C LEU A 27 -4.69 -15.56 7.58
N VAL A 28 -4.11 -16.42 6.74
CA VAL A 28 -4.89 -17.29 5.83
C VAL A 28 -5.77 -18.25 6.62
N ARG A 29 -5.28 -18.86 7.71
CA ARG A 29 -6.11 -19.72 8.59
C ARG A 29 -7.23 -18.93 9.25
N VAL A 30 -6.95 -17.70 9.71
CA VAL A 30 -7.96 -16.80 10.28
C VAL A 30 -9.02 -16.45 9.24
N GLN A 31 -8.61 -16.11 8.02
CA GLN A 31 -9.49 -15.83 6.88
C GLN A 31 -10.37 -17.04 6.53
N GLU A 32 -9.81 -18.26 6.49
CA GLU A 32 -10.57 -19.49 6.24
C GLU A 32 -11.61 -19.74 7.34
N THR A 33 -11.24 -19.61 8.61
CA THR A 33 -12.19 -19.73 9.72
C THR A 33 -13.28 -18.66 9.65
N ALA A 34 -12.95 -17.41 9.29
CA ALA A 34 -13.93 -16.36 9.07
C ALA A 34 -14.94 -16.73 7.97
N LEU A 35 -14.46 -17.28 6.84
CA LEU A 35 -15.34 -17.75 5.76
C LEU A 35 -16.29 -18.85 6.23
N GLN A 36 -15.82 -19.80 7.04
CA GLN A 36 -16.67 -20.86 7.59
C GLN A 36 -17.67 -20.35 8.63
N THR A 37 -17.28 -19.35 9.43
CA THR A 37 -18.12 -18.76 10.49
C THR A 37 -19.21 -17.85 9.92
N TYR A 38 -18.88 -16.98 8.95
CA TYR A 38 -19.80 -15.96 8.43
C TYR A 38 -20.49 -16.34 7.11
N GLY A 39 -19.97 -17.32 6.38
CA GLY A 39 -20.39 -17.63 5.02
C GLY A 39 -19.99 -16.55 4.00
N LYS A 40 -20.34 -16.78 2.73
CA LYS A 40 -19.86 -15.95 1.60
C LYS A 40 -20.44 -14.54 1.55
N SER A 41 -21.64 -14.31 2.10
CA SER A 41 -22.37 -13.04 1.92
C SER A 41 -21.83 -11.90 2.78
N ASN A 42 -21.16 -12.19 3.91
CA ASN A 42 -20.68 -11.19 4.87
C ASN A 42 -19.15 -11.29 5.08
N PHE A 43 -18.41 -11.62 4.02
CA PHE A 43 -16.98 -11.92 4.09
C PHE A 43 -16.18 -11.10 3.07
N ASP A 44 -15.28 -10.23 3.55
CA ASP A 44 -14.20 -9.64 2.73
C ASP A 44 -12.88 -10.37 3.05
N PRO A 45 -12.33 -11.16 2.12
CA PRO A 45 -11.05 -11.84 2.35
C PRO A 45 -9.93 -10.84 2.63
N LYS A 46 -9.95 -9.65 2.02
CA LYS A 46 -8.87 -8.68 2.15
C LYS A 46 -8.76 -8.14 3.57
N HIS A 47 -9.89 -7.94 4.25
CA HIS A 47 -9.94 -7.45 5.63
C HIS A 47 -9.06 -8.32 6.54
N TYR A 48 -9.22 -9.65 6.49
CA TYR A 48 -8.52 -10.58 7.39
C TYR A 48 -7.01 -10.67 7.13
N VAL A 49 -6.55 -10.51 5.88
CA VAL A 49 -5.10 -10.52 5.58
C VAL A 49 -4.43 -9.16 5.79
N ASP A 50 -5.22 -8.13 6.05
CA ASP A 50 -4.74 -6.78 6.40
C ASP A 50 -4.74 -6.51 7.91
N LEU A 51 -5.28 -7.44 8.71
CA LEU A 51 -5.19 -7.34 10.16
C LEU A 51 -3.73 -7.35 10.61
N SER A 52 -3.43 -6.54 11.62
CA SER A 52 -2.13 -6.55 12.29
C SER A 52 -2.27 -7.06 13.71
N LEU A 53 -1.23 -7.68 14.23
CA LEU A 53 -1.26 -8.24 15.59
C LEU A 53 -1.08 -7.14 16.63
N LYS A 54 -1.81 -7.25 17.74
CA LYS A 54 -1.59 -6.46 18.96
C LYS A 54 -0.38 -6.94 19.79
N SER A 55 0.06 -8.18 19.55
CA SER A 55 1.13 -8.84 20.33
C SER A 55 1.79 -9.97 19.54
N ASN A 56 2.70 -10.72 20.17
CA ASN A 56 3.47 -11.78 19.52
C ASN A 56 2.59 -12.83 18.81
N LEU A 57 3.07 -13.27 17.64
CA LEU A 57 2.40 -14.29 16.80
C LEU A 57 2.17 -15.61 17.54
N SER A 58 3.13 -16.13 18.30
CA SER A 58 3.03 -17.43 18.97
C SER A 58 1.85 -17.45 19.93
N THR A 59 1.72 -16.43 20.78
CA THR A 59 0.62 -16.29 21.74
C THR A 59 -0.74 -16.22 21.04
N THR A 60 -0.79 -15.48 19.93
CA THR A 60 -2.03 -15.33 19.15
C THR A 60 -2.44 -16.64 18.47
N VAL A 61 -1.48 -17.38 17.91
CA VAL A 61 -1.70 -18.70 17.30
C VAL A 61 -2.20 -19.70 18.36
N GLU A 62 -1.55 -19.77 19.52
CA GLU A 62 -1.98 -20.65 20.61
C GLU A 62 -3.40 -20.33 21.09
N ALA A 63 -3.76 -19.05 21.15
CA ALA A 63 -5.12 -18.64 21.52
C ALA A 63 -6.14 -19.01 20.44
N PHE A 64 -5.79 -18.85 19.16
CA PHE A 64 -6.63 -19.25 18.03
C PHE A 64 -6.90 -20.75 18.00
N ASP A 65 -5.89 -21.56 18.31
CA ASP A 65 -6.00 -23.02 18.29
C ASP A 65 -6.79 -23.57 19.48
N LYS A 66 -7.00 -22.78 20.53
CA LYS A 66 -7.88 -23.10 21.66
C LYS A 66 -9.34 -22.72 21.43
N LEU A 67 -9.68 -22.03 20.33
CA LEU A 67 -11.07 -21.71 20.04
C LEU A 67 -11.90 -22.98 19.79
N PRO A 68 -13.12 -23.09 20.34
CA PRO A 68 -13.99 -24.23 20.09
C PRO A 68 -14.45 -24.21 18.63
N LYS A 69 -13.91 -25.14 17.83
CA LYS A 69 -14.21 -25.32 16.41
C LYS A 69 -15.19 -26.47 16.19
N THR A 70 -16.13 -26.31 15.28
CA THR A 70 -16.98 -27.40 14.81
C THR A 70 -16.22 -28.33 13.87
N GLU A 71 -16.82 -29.45 13.47
CA GLU A 71 -16.22 -30.39 12.51
C GLU A 71 -15.87 -29.75 11.15
N ASN A 72 -16.60 -28.70 10.74
CA ASN A 72 -16.34 -27.97 9.51
C ASN A 72 -15.32 -26.82 9.68
N GLY A 73 -14.75 -26.65 10.88
CA GLY A 73 -13.77 -25.63 11.20
C GLY A 73 -14.34 -24.24 11.55
N SER A 74 -15.67 -24.09 11.58
CA SER A 74 -16.31 -22.84 12.03
C SER A 74 -16.16 -22.65 13.54
N VAL A 75 -16.20 -21.38 13.97
CA VAL A 75 -16.22 -20.97 15.37
C VAL A 75 -17.52 -20.20 15.62
N SER A 76 -18.01 -20.15 16.85
CA SER A 76 -19.15 -19.27 17.16
C SER A 76 -18.80 -17.81 16.84
N VAL A 77 -19.74 -17.04 16.28
CA VAL A 77 -19.51 -15.62 15.92
C VAL A 77 -18.98 -14.84 17.13
N LYS A 78 -19.57 -15.07 18.31
CA LYS A 78 -19.17 -14.42 19.56
C LYS A 78 -17.72 -14.71 19.94
N ASP A 79 -17.30 -15.97 19.85
CA ASP A 79 -15.92 -16.35 20.22
C ASP A 79 -14.92 -15.84 19.18
N PHE A 80 -15.28 -15.87 17.91
CA PHE A 80 -14.42 -15.37 16.83
C PHE A 80 -14.24 -13.85 16.91
N GLU A 81 -15.31 -13.08 17.09
CA GLU A 81 -15.23 -11.63 17.28
C GLU A 81 -14.48 -11.25 18.56
N GLY A 82 -14.71 -11.99 19.66
CA GLY A 82 -13.95 -11.82 20.89
C GLY A 82 -12.45 -12.09 20.72
N PHE A 83 -12.10 -13.08 19.89
CA PHE A 83 -10.71 -13.37 19.53
C PHE A 83 -10.11 -12.24 18.67
N ILE A 84 -10.78 -11.83 17.59
CA ILE A 84 -10.31 -10.74 16.72
C ILE A 84 -10.09 -9.46 17.53
N GLY A 85 -11.08 -9.02 18.31
CA GLY A 85 -10.99 -7.81 19.12
C GLY A 85 -9.89 -7.85 20.18
N LYS A 86 -9.53 -9.04 20.68
CA LYS A 86 -8.47 -9.20 21.69
C LYS A 86 -7.07 -9.18 21.09
N TYR A 87 -6.86 -9.79 19.92
CA TYR A 87 -5.50 -10.07 19.41
C TYR A 87 -5.09 -9.26 18.18
N PHE A 88 -6.02 -8.61 17.49
CA PHE A 88 -5.72 -7.85 16.27
C PHE A 88 -6.10 -6.38 16.41
N ASN A 89 -5.33 -5.51 15.76
CA ASN A 89 -5.78 -4.17 15.37
C ASN A 89 -6.55 -4.28 14.05
N ASP A 90 -7.36 -3.27 13.74
CA ASP A 90 -8.22 -3.30 12.57
C ASP A 90 -7.41 -3.09 11.28
N ALA A 91 -7.96 -3.58 10.18
CA ALA A 91 -7.37 -3.38 8.86
C ALA A 91 -7.32 -1.88 8.52
N GLY A 92 -6.11 -1.35 8.37
CA GLY A 92 -5.87 0.08 8.11
C GLY A 92 -5.28 0.85 9.29
N ASP A 93 -5.21 0.28 10.49
CA ASP A 93 -4.53 0.90 11.65
C ASP A 93 -3.00 1.00 11.45
N ASP A 94 -2.47 0.28 10.46
CA ASP A 94 -1.07 0.31 10.05
C ASP A 94 -0.70 1.47 9.10
N VAL A 95 -1.67 2.32 8.76
CA VAL A 95 -1.45 3.60 8.08
C VAL A 95 -2.06 4.76 8.84
N VAL A 96 -1.39 5.91 8.79
CA VAL A 96 -1.85 7.15 9.41
C VAL A 96 -1.93 8.27 8.39
N TYR A 97 -2.72 9.29 8.69
CA TYR A 97 -2.79 10.50 7.88
C TYR A 97 -1.40 11.16 7.74
N ALA A 98 -1.12 11.69 6.55
CA ALA A 98 0.04 12.51 6.28
C ALA A 98 -0.40 13.76 5.52
N GLU A 99 -0.16 14.95 6.07
CA GLU A 99 -0.43 16.20 5.35
C GLU A 99 0.48 16.28 4.11
N PRO A 100 -0.05 16.42 2.88
CA PRO A 100 0.78 16.64 1.71
C PRO A 100 1.47 18.00 1.81
N VAL A 101 2.78 18.03 1.56
CA VAL A 101 3.63 19.20 1.80
C VAL A 101 3.38 20.36 0.83
N ASP A 102 2.79 20.06 -0.32
CA ASP A 102 2.59 20.95 -1.46
C ASP A 102 1.11 21.11 -1.84
N PHE A 103 0.19 20.70 -0.96
CA PHE A 103 -1.24 20.90 -1.17
C PHE A 103 -1.62 22.37 -0.96
N VAL A 104 -2.35 22.94 -1.91
CA VAL A 104 -2.98 24.27 -1.80
C VAL A 104 -4.44 24.16 -2.24
N PRO A 105 -5.43 24.73 -1.52
CA PRO A 105 -6.84 24.52 -1.84
C PRO A 105 -7.25 24.85 -3.28
N GLU A 106 -6.61 25.86 -3.87
CA GLU A 106 -6.79 26.25 -5.27
C GLU A 106 -5.46 26.18 -6.02
N PRO A 107 -5.16 25.08 -6.72
CA PRO A 107 -3.92 24.95 -7.47
C PRO A 107 -3.92 25.88 -8.69
N HIS A 108 -2.77 26.50 -8.93
CA HIS A 108 -2.56 27.32 -10.11
C HIS A 108 -2.46 26.46 -11.39
N GLY A 109 -2.69 27.07 -12.56
CA GLY A 109 -2.51 26.41 -13.85
C GLY A 109 -3.82 26.21 -14.61
N PHE A 110 -4.40 25.01 -14.56
CA PHE A 110 -5.54 24.67 -15.43
C PHE A 110 -6.88 25.23 -14.92
N LEU A 111 -7.08 25.35 -13.60
CA LEU A 111 -8.36 25.76 -13.01
C LEU A 111 -8.89 27.13 -13.49
N PRO A 112 -8.07 28.19 -13.60
CA PRO A 112 -8.54 29.47 -14.15
C PRO A 112 -9.03 29.39 -15.60
N LYS A 113 -8.56 28.39 -16.37
CA LYS A 113 -8.94 28.18 -17.79
C LYS A 113 -10.25 27.41 -17.96
N VAL A 114 -10.78 26.81 -16.89
CA VAL A 114 -12.05 26.07 -16.92
C VAL A 114 -13.20 27.07 -16.82
N GLU A 115 -13.79 27.50 -17.93
CA GLU A 115 -14.82 28.55 -17.95
C GLU A 115 -16.13 28.14 -17.25
N ASN A 116 -16.52 26.87 -17.38
CA ASN A 116 -17.75 26.36 -16.76
C ASN A 116 -17.59 26.28 -15.22
N PRO A 117 -18.43 26.98 -14.43
CA PRO A 117 -18.28 27.04 -12.98
C PRO A 117 -18.56 25.70 -12.28
N GLU A 118 -19.48 24.87 -12.79
CA GLU A 118 -19.78 23.55 -12.23
C GLU A 118 -18.60 22.60 -12.42
N VAL A 119 -18.00 22.60 -13.61
CA VAL A 119 -16.82 21.79 -13.92
C VAL A 119 -15.61 22.25 -13.09
N ARG A 120 -15.45 23.56 -12.88
CA ARG A 120 -14.40 24.10 -12.00
C ARG A 120 -14.62 23.67 -10.54
N GLY A 121 -15.86 23.71 -10.05
CA GLY A 121 -16.22 23.24 -8.71
C GLY A 121 -15.91 21.75 -8.53
N TRP A 122 -16.33 20.91 -9.47
CA TRP A 122 -16.02 19.49 -9.49
C TRP A 122 -14.49 19.22 -9.51
N ALA A 123 -13.72 19.98 -10.29
CA ALA A 123 -12.27 19.83 -10.32
C ALA A 123 -11.60 20.17 -8.98
N LEU A 124 -12.13 21.14 -8.23
CA LEU A 124 -11.69 21.46 -6.88
C LEU A 124 -12.06 20.36 -5.87
N GLU A 125 -13.23 19.76 -6.00
CA GLU A 125 -13.62 18.60 -5.19
C GLU A 125 -12.66 17.42 -5.42
N VAL A 126 -12.35 17.10 -6.68
CA VAL A 126 -11.37 16.06 -7.03
C VAL A 126 -9.98 16.42 -6.49
N HIS A 127 -9.55 17.67 -6.61
CA HIS A 127 -8.27 18.12 -6.07
C HIS A 127 -8.18 17.94 -4.54
N ALA A 128 -9.26 18.27 -3.81
CA ALA A 128 -9.32 18.12 -2.36
C ALA A 128 -9.18 16.66 -1.90
N LEU A 129 -9.50 15.68 -2.75
CA LEU A 129 -9.32 14.26 -2.44
C LEU A 129 -7.86 13.87 -2.24
N TRP A 130 -6.89 14.55 -2.88
CA TRP A 130 -5.46 14.24 -2.67
C TRP A 130 -5.04 14.40 -1.22
N LYS A 131 -5.53 15.47 -0.57
CA LYS A 131 -5.34 15.66 0.87
C LYS A 131 -5.99 14.52 1.66
N ASN A 132 -7.24 14.18 1.35
CA ASN A 132 -7.98 13.15 2.08
C ASN A 132 -7.38 11.74 1.95
N PHE A 133 -6.74 11.41 0.83
CA PHE A 133 -6.16 10.09 0.57
C PHE A 133 -4.66 9.99 0.87
N SER A 134 -4.04 11.06 1.35
CA SER A 134 -2.64 11.02 1.74
C SER A 134 -2.43 10.26 3.05
N ARG A 135 -1.59 9.23 2.99
CA ARG A 135 -1.27 8.35 4.11
C ARG A 135 0.23 8.12 4.19
N LYS A 136 0.71 7.77 5.37
CA LYS A 136 2.04 7.20 5.58
C LYS A 136 1.94 5.97 6.45
N VAL A 137 2.94 5.11 6.35
CA VAL A 137 3.08 3.94 7.21
C VAL A 137 3.16 4.41 8.68
N SER A 138 2.42 3.74 9.57
CA SER A 138 2.42 4.05 11.00
C SER A 138 3.79 3.72 11.65
N SER A 139 4.06 4.27 12.83
CA SER A 139 5.30 3.96 13.55
C SER A 139 5.37 2.49 13.99
N SER A 140 4.24 1.83 14.24
CA SER A 140 4.21 0.43 14.66
C SER A 140 4.78 -0.50 13.59
N VAL A 141 4.50 -0.23 12.31
CA VAL A 141 5.06 -0.99 11.18
C VAL A 141 6.57 -0.82 11.07
N LEU A 142 7.11 0.33 11.50
CA LEU A 142 8.56 0.58 11.48
C LEU A 142 9.27 -0.08 12.67
N HIS A 143 8.62 -0.15 13.84
CA HIS A 143 9.19 -0.73 15.05
C HIS A 143 9.05 -2.25 15.10
N ASP A 144 7.88 -2.78 14.72
CA ASP A 144 7.51 -4.19 14.87
C ASP A 144 6.96 -4.76 13.53
N PRO A 145 7.76 -4.72 12.42
CA PRO A 145 7.29 -5.07 11.07
C PRO A 145 6.75 -6.50 10.95
N GLU A 146 7.17 -7.42 11.81
CA GLU A 146 6.71 -8.81 11.84
C GLU A 146 5.25 -8.99 12.29
N LEU A 147 4.66 -7.96 12.92
CA LEU A 147 3.26 -7.94 13.34
C LEU A 147 2.31 -7.45 12.24
N HIS A 148 2.87 -6.97 11.13
CA HIS A 148 2.13 -6.32 10.05
C HIS A 148 2.33 -7.05 8.72
N THR A 149 1.28 -7.05 7.89
CA THR A 149 1.45 -7.39 6.47
C THR A 149 1.84 -6.17 5.64
N LEU A 150 1.59 -4.94 6.11
CA LEU A 150 2.06 -3.73 5.44
C LEU A 150 3.59 -3.66 5.52
N LEU A 151 4.22 -3.39 4.39
CA LEU A 151 5.66 -3.25 4.29
C LEU A 151 6.07 -1.80 4.58
N PRO A 152 7.20 -1.57 5.27
CA PRO A 152 7.74 -0.23 5.48
C PRO A 152 7.93 0.53 4.17
N LEU A 153 7.55 1.80 4.15
CA LEU A 153 7.81 2.72 3.04
C LEU A 153 8.44 4.01 3.56
N PRO A 154 9.47 4.56 2.87
CA PRO A 154 10.19 5.74 3.35
C PRO A 154 9.42 7.05 3.21
N ARG A 155 8.40 7.11 2.35
CA ARG A 155 7.65 8.35 2.05
C ARG A 155 6.13 8.13 2.15
N PRO A 156 5.34 9.21 2.31
CA PRO A 156 3.89 9.15 2.16
C PRO A 156 3.45 8.62 0.79
N VAL A 157 2.21 8.15 0.73
CA VAL A 157 1.53 7.61 -0.45
C VAL A 157 0.14 8.23 -0.56
N ILE A 158 -0.42 8.22 -1.76
CA ILE A 158 -1.85 8.44 -1.97
C ILE A 158 -2.50 7.07 -2.16
N ILE A 159 -3.51 6.77 -1.34
CA ILE A 159 -4.24 5.49 -1.44
C ILE A 159 -5.43 5.60 -2.41
N PRO A 160 -5.88 4.50 -3.04
CA PRO A 160 -7.10 4.51 -3.86
C PRO A 160 -8.38 4.81 -3.06
N GLY A 161 -8.37 4.53 -1.74
CA GLY A 161 -9.49 4.73 -0.83
C GLY A 161 -10.22 3.43 -0.45
N SER A 162 -11.22 3.56 0.42
CA SER A 162 -12.00 2.43 0.97
C SER A 162 -11.08 1.37 1.61
N ARG A 163 -11.30 0.08 1.34
CA ARG A 163 -10.51 -1.05 1.85
C ARG A 163 -9.07 -1.13 1.36
N PHE A 164 -8.63 -0.23 0.49
CA PHE A 164 -7.29 -0.22 -0.09
C PHE A 164 -6.39 0.76 0.66
N THR A 165 -5.75 0.28 1.72
CA THR A 165 -4.98 1.08 2.70
C THR A 165 -3.48 1.14 2.40
N GLY A 166 -3.08 1.18 1.13
CA GLY A 166 -1.68 1.21 0.73
C GLY A 166 -1.49 1.65 -0.72
N VAL A 167 -0.22 1.79 -1.12
CA VAL A 167 0.14 2.10 -2.51
C VAL A 167 -0.14 0.91 -3.43
N TYR A 168 -0.64 1.19 -4.63
CA TYR A 168 -0.77 0.23 -5.73
C TYR A 168 -0.01 0.74 -6.95
N TYR A 169 0.76 -0.12 -7.59
CA TYR A 169 1.77 0.30 -8.57
C TYR A 169 1.17 0.97 -9.81
N TRP A 170 0.30 0.29 -10.56
CA TRP A 170 -0.24 0.89 -11.79
C TRP A 170 -1.24 2.02 -11.50
N ASP A 171 -2.00 1.98 -10.40
CA ASP A 171 -2.90 3.04 -9.95
C ASP A 171 -2.12 4.34 -9.70
N SER A 172 -0.90 4.21 -9.15
CA SER A 172 -0.01 5.34 -8.88
C SER A 172 0.30 6.17 -10.13
N TYR A 173 0.22 5.60 -11.33
CA TYR A 173 0.46 6.35 -12.57
C TYR A 173 -0.60 7.42 -12.75
N TRP A 174 -1.88 7.05 -12.63
CA TRP A 174 -3.01 7.96 -12.79
C TRP A 174 -3.06 8.99 -11.67
N VAL A 175 -2.73 8.57 -10.45
CA VAL A 175 -2.57 9.47 -9.30
C VAL A 175 -1.49 10.51 -9.58
N ILE A 176 -0.29 10.09 -10.01
CA ILE A 176 0.80 11.02 -10.33
C ILE A 176 0.37 12.01 -11.42
N ARG A 177 -0.33 11.56 -12.46
CA ARG A 177 -0.86 12.47 -13.50
C ARG A 177 -1.81 13.53 -12.91
N GLY A 178 -2.69 13.14 -11.98
CA GLY A 178 -3.58 14.06 -11.27
C GLY A 178 -2.85 15.03 -10.34
N LEU A 179 -1.81 14.55 -9.63
CA LEU A 179 -0.95 15.36 -8.76
C LEU A 179 -0.17 16.40 -9.57
N LEU A 180 0.37 16.02 -10.74
CA LEU A 180 1.06 16.94 -11.65
C LEU A 180 0.12 18.04 -12.17
N ALA A 181 -1.11 17.67 -12.54
CA ALA A 181 -2.14 18.65 -12.92
C ALA A 181 -2.50 19.58 -11.74
N SER A 182 -2.44 19.07 -10.52
CA SER A 182 -2.67 19.78 -9.26
C SER A 182 -1.44 20.52 -8.72
N LYS A 183 -0.31 20.51 -9.44
CA LYS A 183 0.96 21.15 -9.03
C LYS A 183 1.56 20.60 -7.73
N MET A 184 1.23 19.35 -7.39
CA MET A 184 1.74 18.63 -6.22
C MET A 184 2.95 17.75 -6.58
N TYR A 185 4.05 18.40 -6.96
CA TYR A 185 5.26 17.76 -7.48
C TYR A 185 6.04 16.94 -6.43
N GLU A 186 6.13 17.43 -5.20
CA GLU A 186 6.83 16.73 -4.11
C GLU A 186 6.03 15.50 -3.66
N THR A 187 4.69 15.60 -3.65
CA THR A 187 3.82 14.44 -3.39
C THR A 187 3.95 13.39 -4.50
N ALA A 188 4.04 13.79 -5.77
CA ALA A 188 4.28 12.86 -6.88
C ALA A 188 5.65 12.17 -6.76
N LYS A 189 6.70 12.92 -6.42
CA LYS A 189 8.07 12.41 -6.21
C LYS A 189 8.15 11.44 -5.02
N ALA A 190 7.40 11.69 -3.96
CA ALA A 190 7.29 10.79 -2.81
C ALA A 190 6.78 9.40 -3.23
N ILE A 191 5.76 9.34 -4.09
CA ILE A 191 5.24 8.07 -4.62
C ILE A 191 6.32 7.34 -5.43
N VAL A 192 6.96 8.02 -6.39
CA VAL A 192 8.04 7.40 -7.20
C VAL A 192 9.20 6.92 -6.33
N THR A 193 9.57 7.67 -5.29
CA THR A 193 10.60 7.27 -4.32
C THR A 193 10.26 5.94 -3.64
N ASN A 194 8.99 5.75 -3.26
CA ASN A 194 8.53 4.47 -2.70
C ASN A 194 8.57 3.32 -3.71
N LEU A 195 8.25 3.58 -4.99
CA LEU A 195 8.32 2.57 -6.03
C LEU A 195 9.76 2.14 -6.33
N ILE A 196 10.70 3.09 -6.35
CA ILE A 196 12.14 2.83 -6.47
C ILE A 196 12.64 2.05 -5.24
N PHE A 197 12.23 2.44 -4.04
CA PHE A 197 12.55 1.69 -2.82
C PHE A 197 12.10 0.23 -2.91
N MET A 198 10.90 -0.05 -3.44
CA MET A 198 10.44 -1.42 -3.67
C MET A 198 11.29 -2.14 -4.71
N LEU A 199 11.65 -1.47 -5.82
CA LEU A 199 12.53 -2.03 -6.84
C LEU A 199 13.89 -2.43 -6.24
N ASP A 200 14.51 -1.56 -5.45
CA ASP A 200 15.82 -1.81 -4.83
C ASP A 200 15.76 -2.93 -3.78
N THR A 201 14.66 -2.98 -3.00
CA THR A 201 14.52 -3.93 -1.89
C THR A 201 14.08 -5.32 -2.35
N TYR A 202 13.16 -5.40 -3.32
CA TYR A 202 12.50 -6.64 -3.75
C TYR A 202 12.90 -7.09 -5.17
N GLY A 203 13.74 -6.32 -5.86
CA GLY A 203 14.16 -6.58 -7.24
C GLY A 203 13.10 -6.26 -8.30
N HIS A 204 11.91 -5.80 -7.90
CA HIS A 204 10.82 -5.37 -8.77
C HIS A 204 9.83 -4.50 -7.98
N VAL A 205 9.03 -3.69 -8.68
CA VAL A 205 7.95 -2.93 -8.04
C VAL A 205 6.80 -3.89 -7.71
N LEU A 206 6.39 -3.95 -6.45
CA LEU A 206 5.31 -4.83 -6.00
C LEU A 206 3.95 -4.31 -6.49
N ASN A 207 2.97 -5.20 -6.62
CA ASN A 207 1.58 -4.80 -6.88
C ASN A 207 1.08 -3.77 -5.86
N GLY A 208 1.38 -4.00 -4.58
CA GLY A 208 1.25 -3.02 -3.51
C GLY A 208 2.19 -3.36 -2.36
N ALA A 209 2.33 -2.46 -1.39
CA ALA A 209 3.29 -2.59 -0.29
C ALA A 209 2.81 -3.53 0.82
N ARG A 210 2.42 -4.77 0.49
CA ARG A 210 2.05 -5.80 1.46
C ARG A 210 2.89 -7.06 1.27
N ALA A 211 3.21 -7.78 2.34
CA ALA A 211 4.00 -8.99 2.33
C ALA A 211 3.44 -10.05 1.36
N TYR A 212 2.11 -10.16 1.27
CA TYR A 212 1.44 -11.06 0.33
C TYR A 212 1.53 -10.62 -1.14
N TYR A 213 2.08 -9.44 -1.46
CA TYR A 213 2.36 -8.95 -2.81
C TYR A 213 3.82 -9.13 -3.23
N THR A 214 4.72 -9.58 -2.35
CA THR A 214 6.18 -9.69 -2.62
C THR A 214 6.55 -10.62 -3.78
N ASN A 215 5.61 -11.46 -4.22
CA ASN A 215 5.78 -12.39 -5.33
C ASN A 215 5.14 -11.93 -6.65
N ARG A 216 4.57 -10.72 -6.72
CA ARG A 216 3.88 -10.23 -7.92
C ARG A 216 3.99 -8.73 -8.12
N SER A 217 3.99 -8.34 -9.39
CA SER A 217 3.99 -6.95 -9.84
C SER A 217 2.64 -6.55 -10.46
N GLN A 218 2.63 -5.42 -11.15
CA GLN A 218 1.57 -4.85 -11.98
C GLN A 218 2.21 -4.24 -13.25
N PRO A 219 1.42 -3.77 -14.23
CA PRO A 219 1.96 -3.18 -15.45
C PRO A 219 3.09 -2.16 -15.20
N PRO A 220 4.27 -2.32 -15.85
CA PRO A 220 5.46 -1.55 -15.51
C PRO A 220 5.40 -0.12 -16.09
N LEU A 221 5.01 0.84 -15.26
CA LEU A 221 4.83 2.25 -15.64
C LEU A 221 5.82 3.21 -14.96
N LEU A 222 6.84 2.68 -14.25
CA LEU A 222 7.75 3.50 -13.41
C LEU A 222 8.53 4.53 -14.24
N SER A 223 9.08 4.15 -15.40
CA SER A 223 9.81 5.08 -16.27
C SER A 223 8.93 6.21 -16.80
N ALA A 224 7.67 5.89 -17.16
CA ALA A 224 6.71 6.89 -17.62
C ALA A 224 6.34 7.89 -16.51
N MET A 225 6.22 7.42 -15.26
CA MET A 225 5.98 8.29 -14.09
C MET A 225 7.15 9.25 -13.87
N ASP A 226 8.38 8.73 -13.86
CA ASP A 226 9.60 9.50 -13.61
C ASP A 226 9.82 10.56 -14.69
N ILE A 227 9.70 10.20 -15.97
CA ILE A 227 9.78 11.14 -17.09
C ILE A 227 8.73 12.24 -16.97
N GLY A 228 7.49 11.90 -16.60
CA GLY A 228 6.41 12.87 -16.43
C GLY A 228 6.74 13.93 -15.37
N ILE A 229 7.31 13.51 -14.24
CA ILE A 229 7.74 14.44 -13.17
C ILE A 229 8.90 15.31 -13.64
N GLN A 230 9.92 14.73 -14.29
CA GLN A 230 11.08 15.49 -14.76
C GLN A 230 10.71 16.55 -15.79
N VAL A 231 9.82 16.24 -16.74
CA VAL A 231 9.35 17.19 -17.75
C VAL A 231 8.63 18.37 -17.11
N GLU A 232 7.73 18.12 -16.16
CA GLU A 232 7.00 19.20 -15.47
C GLU A 232 7.94 20.08 -14.63
N LEU A 233 8.87 19.48 -13.88
CA LEU A 233 9.86 20.23 -13.10
C LEU A 233 10.76 21.09 -14.00
N PHE A 234 11.17 20.56 -15.16
CA PHE A 234 11.96 21.29 -16.14
C PHE A 234 11.19 22.48 -16.72
N MET A 235 9.92 22.28 -17.10
CA MET A 235 9.06 23.36 -17.61
C MET A 235 8.80 24.43 -16.54
N PHE A 236 8.56 24.02 -15.29
CA PHE A 236 8.41 24.96 -14.17
C PHE A 236 9.66 25.80 -13.96
N THR A 237 10.85 25.19 -14.02
CA THR A 237 12.12 25.91 -13.83
C THR A 237 12.41 26.91 -14.95
N LEU A 238 12.00 26.63 -16.18
CA LEU A 238 12.26 27.49 -17.34
C LEU A 238 11.21 28.60 -17.55
N PHE A 239 9.97 28.37 -17.14
CA PHE A 239 8.83 29.22 -17.52
C PHE A 239 7.92 29.67 -16.37
N GLY A 240 8.19 29.25 -15.13
CA GLY A 240 7.48 29.68 -13.91
C GLY A 240 8.14 30.88 -13.26
#